data_AF-A0A0F9HET5-F1
#
_entry.id   AF-A0A0F9HET5-F1
#
_cell.length_a   1.000
_cell.length_b   1.000
_cell.length_c   1.000
_cell.angle_alpha   90.00
_cell.angle_beta   90.00
_cell.angle_gamma   90.00
#
_symmetry.space_group_name_H-M   'P 1'
#
loop_
_entity.id
_entity.type
_entity.pdbx_description
1 polymer ?
#
loop_
_entity_poly.entity_id
_entity_poly.type
_entity_poly.pdbx_seq_one_letter_code
_entity_poly.pdbx_strand_id
1 'polypeptide(L)' 'MIRVKEAIKASGLKQKFIANYVGITETYLSLLLKGQYDMSDDIKQRIMSLCNSIPVPR' A
#
# COMPACT_ATOMS: atom_id res chain seq x y z
N MET A 1 -4.46 -9.01 6.45
CA MET A 1 -4.54 -7.64 5.86
C MET A 1 -4.00 -6.51 6.76
N ILE A 2 -3.89 -6.69 8.09
CA ILE A 2 -3.50 -5.64 9.05
C ILE A 2 -2.13 -4.99 8.72
N ARG A 3 -1.14 -5.78 8.30
CA ARG A 3 0.24 -5.32 8.01
C ARG A 3 0.38 -4.27 6.90
N VAL A 4 -0.42 -4.34 5.82
CA VAL A 4 -0.24 -3.42 4.67
C VAL A 4 -0.78 -2.04 5.00
N LYS A 5 -1.94 -1.98 5.66
CA LYS A 5 -2.56 -0.71 6.08
C LYS A 5 -1.71 -0.01 7.14
N GLU A 6 -1.10 -0.78 8.05
CA GLU A 6 -0.14 -0.24 9.02
C GLU A 6 1.15 0.23 8.35
N ALA A 7 1.72 -0.52 7.41
CA ALA A 7 2.92 -0.09 6.67
C ALA A 7 2.67 1.19 5.87
N ILE A 8 1.50 1.32 5.23
CA ILE A 8 1.10 2.55 4.53
C ILE A 8 0.98 3.71 5.52
N LYS A 9 0.31 3.52 6.67
CA LYS A 9 0.23 4.54 7.71
C LYS A 9 1.60 4.94 8.26
N ALA A 10 2.46 3.97 8.54
CA ALA A 10 3.80 4.18 9.08
C ALA A 10 4.72 4.90 8.07
N SER A 11 4.55 4.63 6.77
CA SER A 11 5.29 5.32 5.71
C SER A 11 4.90 6.79 5.53
N GLY A 12 3.74 7.22 6.06
CA GLY A 12 3.21 8.57 5.86
C GLY A 12 2.81 8.90 4.41
N LEU A 13 2.81 7.90 3.51
CA LEU A 13 2.52 8.10 2.10
C LEU A 13 1.03 8.26 1.81
N LYS A 14 0.72 9.14 0.86
CA LYS A 14 -0.64 9.30 0.35
C LYS A 14 -1.03 8.09 -0.49
N GLN A 15 -2.29 7.64 -0.35
CA GLN A 15 -2.85 6.52 -1.14
C GLN A 15 -2.67 6.73 -2.64
N LYS A 16 -2.89 7.96 -3.14
CA LYS A 16 -2.66 8.33 -4.55
C LYS A 16 -1.25 7.97 -5.05
N PHE A 17 -0.24 8.20 -4.23
CA PHE A 17 1.16 7.95 -4.59
C PHE A 17 1.44 6.45 -4.67
N ILE A 18 1.00 5.70 -3.67
CA ILE A 18 1.16 4.24 -3.62
C ILE A 18 0.40 3.59 -4.79
N ALA A 19 -0.83 4.02 -5.04
CA ALA A 19 -1.64 3.54 -6.15
C ALA A 19 -0.93 3.76 -7.50
N ASN A 20 -0.39 4.97 -7.72
CA ASN A 20 0.37 5.29 -8.92
C ASN A 20 1.65 4.45 -9.05
N TYR A 21 2.40 4.27 -7.96
CA TYR A 21 3.63 3.46 -7.95
C TYR A 21 3.38 1.99 -8.29
N VAL A 22 2.27 1.44 -7.78
CA VAL A 22 1.88 0.05 -8.02
C VAL A 22 1.17 -0.11 -9.37
N GLY A 23 0.74 0.98 -9.99
CA GLY A 23 0.02 0.96 -11.27
C GLY A 23 -1.45 0.57 -11.13
N ILE A 24 -2.06 0.91 -10.00
CA ILE A 24 -3.49 0.68 -9.74
C ILE A 24 -4.21 2.01 -9.49
N THR A 25 -5.54 1.98 -9.57
CA THR A 25 -6.33 3.16 -9.22
C THR A 25 -6.40 3.35 -7.71
N GLU A 26 -6.50 4.59 -7.27
CA GLU A 26 -6.65 4.93 -5.84
C GLU A 26 -7.91 4.29 -5.23
N THR A 27 -8.99 4.23 -6.03
CA THR A 27 -10.23 3.54 -5.66
C THR A 27 -9.98 2.05 -5.43
N TYR A 28 -9.24 1.38 -6.32
CA TYR A 28 -8.91 -0.03 -6.17
C TYR A 28 -8.06 -0.28 -4.91
N LEU A 29 -7.06 0.56 -4.66
CA LEU A 29 -6.29 0.50 -3.41
C LEU A 29 -7.19 0.67 -2.17
N SER A 30 -8.15 1.59 -2.21
CA SER A 30 -9.09 1.80 -1.10
C SER A 30 -9.98 0.57 -0.87
N LEU A 31 -10.44 -0.09 -1.94
CA LEU A 31 -11.22 -1.33 -1.86
C LEU A 31 -10.41 -2.49 -1.26
N LEU A 32 -9.15 -2.63 -1.67
CA LEU A 32 -8.20 -3.59 -1.11
C LEU A 32 -7.95 -3.33 0.38
N LEU A 33 -7.78 -2.07 0.79
CA LEU A 33 -7.56 -1.69 2.18
C LEU A 33 -8.80 -1.82 3.07
N LYS A 34 -10.00 -1.78 2.47
CA LYS A 34 -11.27 -2.10 3.13
C LYS A 34 -11.52 -3.60 3.25
N GLY A 35 -10.70 -4.43 2.60
CA GLY A 35 -10.87 -5.88 2.58
C GLY A 35 -12.04 -6.36 1.70
N GLN A 36 -12.54 -5.52 0.79
CA GLN A 36 -13.58 -5.91 -0.16
C GLN A 36 -13.06 -6.75 -1.31
N TYR A 37 -11.75 -6.69 -1.58
CA TYR A 37 -11.08 -7.47 -2.61
C TYR A 37 -9.83 -8.12 -2.05
N ASP A 38 -9.54 -9.32 -2.52
CA ASP A 38 -8.30 -10.01 -2.17
C ASP A 38 -7.11 -9.33 -2.87
N MET A 39 -6.07 -9.03 -2.09
CA MET A 39 -4.89 -8.35 -2.60
C MET A 39 -3.96 -9.39 -3.20
N SER A 40 -3.75 -9.30 -4.52
CA SER A 40 -2.79 -10.15 -5.22
C SER A 40 -1.40 -10.00 -4.60
N ASP A 41 -0.66 -11.12 -4.54
CA ASP A 41 0.65 -11.14 -3.87
C ASP A 41 1.65 -10.17 -4.52
N ASP A 42 1.58 -9.99 -5.85
CA ASP A 42 2.36 -8.98 -6.58
C ASP A 42 2.16 -7.55 -6.04
N ILE A 43 0.89 -7.12 -5.95
CA ILE A 43 0.52 -5.79 -5.42
C ILE A 43 1.04 -5.63 -4.00
N LYS A 44 0.93 -6.68 -3.20
CA LYS A 44 1.38 -6.70 -1.80
C LYS A 44 2.90 -6.55 -1.69
N GLN A 45 3.67 -7.28 -2.50
CA GLN A 45 5.12 -7.17 -2.57
C GLN A 45 5.56 -5.77 -3.00
N ARG A 46 4.92 -5.19 -4.02
CA ARG A 46 5.24 -3.84 -4.51
C ARG A 46 4.94 -2.76 -3.48
N ILE A 47 3.82 -2.86 -2.76
CA ILE A 47 3.49 -1.93 -1.66
C ILE A 47 4.47 -2.10 -0.50
N MET A 48 4.79 -3.33 -0.08
CA MET A 48 5.75 -3.57 1.00
C MET A 48 7.15 -3.07 0.64
N SER A 49 7.60 -3.30 -0.59
CA SER A 49 8.87 -2.77 -1.09
C SER A 49 8.90 -1.25 -1.05
N LEU A 50 7.83 -0.58 -1.50
CA LEU A 50 7.72 0.88 -1.40
C LEU A 50 7.78 1.37 0.05
N CYS A 51 7.00 0.75 0.94
CA CYS A 51 6.95 1.14 2.35
C CYS A 51 8.26 0.85 3.10
N ASN A 52 9.01 -0.20 2.74
CA ASN A 52 10.31 -0.52 3.33
C ASN A 52 11.47 0.33 2.78
N SER A 53 11.41 0.73 1.51
CA SER A 53 12.46 1.57 0.89
C SER A 53 12.43 3.02 1.36
N ILE A 54 11.35 3.47 2.01
CA ILE A 54 11.27 4.79 2.61
C ILE A 54 11.70 4.65 4.07
N PRO A 55 12.90 5.13 4.46
CA PRO A 55 13.34 5.06 5.85
C PRO A 55 12.40 5.93 6.67
N VAL A 56 11.57 5.27 7.50
CA VAL A 56 10.79 5.95 8.53
C VAL A 56 11.82 6.53 9.51
N PRO A 57 11.90 7.86 9.70
CA PRO A 57 12.78 8.41 10.72
C PRO A 57 12.30 7.90 12.07
N ARG A 58 13.15 7.11 12.74
CA ARG A 58 12.95 6.67 14.13
C ARG A 58 13.00 7.85 15.07
#